data_AF-A0A945RYQ1-F1
#
_entry.id   AF-A0A945RYQ1-F1
#
_cell.length_a   1.000
_cell.length_b   1.000
_cell.length_c   1.000
_cell.angle_alpha   90.00
_cell.angle_beta   90.00
_cell.angle_gamma   90.00
#
_symmetry.space_group_name_H-M   'P 1'
#
loop_
_entity.id
_entity.type
_entity.pdbx_description
1 polymer ?
#
loop_
_entity_poly.entity_id
_entity_poly.type
_entity_poly.pdbx_seq_one_letter_code
_entity_poly.pdbx_strand_id
1 'polypeptide(L)'
;MIRGVGKSDRTTLSLGFVALAMLVFSLFLDAERSRKSADVNLTLSIQQNLVLAGETHYGEPGQVAIWLEDPATGVPQTVYVTRRAARGDWKDKFECPNALPVWFKVFRREHGRSGLPTLKTPAPDAVTHATTHEDTIRVTTTIPRNAKRVLWIEANLSSDFNEAFPRLRDDGTEDLHLDGQPAVLYRAEFAAVSDTVVEPTLWGRAVHDTDRGETTHDMTGISTAGGILTGMKLTLE
;
A
#
# COMPACT_ATOMS: atom_id res chain seq x y z
N MET A 1 76.37 15.56 36.29
CA MET A 1 75.81 14.78 35.17
C MET A 1 74.42 14.28 35.61
N ILE A 2 73.34 14.96 35.23
CA ILE A 2 71.97 14.50 35.48
C ILE A 2 71.27 14.54 34.13
N ARG A 3 71.05 13.36 33.53
CA ARG A 3 70.32 13.19 32.27
C ARG A 3 68.82 13.24 32.56
N GLY A 4 68.10 13.98 31.73
CA GLY A 4 66.67 14.24 31.84
C GLY A 4 65.80 12.99 31.71
N VAL A 5 64.75 12.96 32.52
CA VAL A 5 63.65 11.98 32.45
C VAL A 5 62.46 12.65 31.75
N GLY A 6 61.91 11.95 30.76
CA GLY A 6 61.04 12.47 29.72
C GLY A 6 59.69 13.02 30.19
N LYS A 7 59.32 14.17 29.61
CA LYS A 7 57.93 14.62 29.47
C LYS A 7 57.42 14.19 28.10
N SER A 8 57.04 12.92 27.90
CA SER A 8 56.38 12.52 26.65
C SER A 8 55.23 11.53 26.77
N ASP A 9 54.83 11.10 27.98
CA ASP A 9 53.87 9.98 28.08
C ASP A 9 52.43 10.37 28.41
N ARG A 10 52.16 11.51 29.07
CA ARG A 10 50.80 11.82 29.54
C ARG A 10 49.87 12.31 28.42
N THR A 11 50.39 13.02 27.42
CA THR A 11 49.61 13.59 26.32
C THR A 11 49.19 12.52 25.31
N THR A 12 50.09 11.62 24.95
CA THR A 12 49.87 10.45 24.08
C THR A 12 48.91 9.45 24.70
N LEU A 13 49.02 9.19 26.01
CA LEU A 13 48.08 8.32 26.73
C LEU A 13 46.65 8.92 26.76
N SER A 14 46.53 10.24 26.91
CA SER A 14 45.21 10.92 26.87
C SER A 14 44.59 10.93 25.47
N LEU A 15 45.39 11.11 24.41
CA LEU A 15 44.93 11.08 23.03
C LEU A 15 44.45 9.67 22.64
N GLY A 16 45.19 8.63 23.05
CA GLY A 16 44.80 7.24 22.82
C GLY A 16 43.48 6.87 23.49
N PHE A 17 43.23 7.39 24.70
CA PHE A 17 41.99 7.15 25.44
C PHE A 17 40.77 7.83 24.77
N VAL A 18 40.95 9.08 24.30
CA VAL A 18 39.89 9.81 23.58
C VAL A 18 39.59 9.16 22.24
N ALA A 19 40.61 8.73 21.49
CA ALA A 19 40.43 8.00 20.24
C ALA A 19 39.71 6.65 20.45
N LEU A 20 40.06 5.92 21.52
CA LEU A 20 39.37 4.67 21.88
C LEU A 20 37.91 4.90 22.27
N ALA A 21 37.62 5.96 23.03
CA ALA A 21 36.24 6.31 23.41
C ALA A 21 35.39 6.69 22.19
N MET A 22 35.95 7.46 21.23
CA MET A 22 35.26 7.79 19.98
C MET A 22 35.04 6.56 19.09
N LEU A 23 35.98 5.61 19.07
CA LEU A 23 35.83 4.34 18.36
C LEU A 23 34.73 3.49 18.99
N VAL A 24 34.72 3.33 20.32
CA VAL A 24 33.69 2.60 21.05
C VAL A 24 32.32 3.24 20.86
N PHE A 25 32.23 4.57 20.90
CA PHE A 25 30.99 5.29 20.66
C PHE A 25 30.51 5.13 19.21
N SER A 26 31.42 5.21 18.22
CA SER A 26 31.08 4.95 16.81
C SER A 26 30.60 3.52 16.59
N LEU A 27 31.26 2.53 17.20
CA LEU A 27 30.83 1.12 17.15
C LEU A 27 29.49 0.90 17.84
N PHE A 28 29.23 1.60 18.95
CA PHE A 28 27.94 1.56 19.63
C PHE A 28 26.83 2.15 18.75
N LEU A 29 27.08 3.30 18.12
CA LEU A 29 26.16 3.93 17.17
C LEU A 29 25.90 3.05 15.94
N ASP A 30 26.93 2.40 15.39
CA ASP A 30 26.77 1.47 14.26
C ASP A 30 26.02 0.20 14.67
N ALA A 31 26.27 -0.33 15.86
CA ALA A 31 25.53 -1.47 16.39
C ALA A 31 24.04 -1.12 16.66
N GLU A 32 23.78 0.09 17.15
CA GLU A 32 22.42 0.58 17.37
C GLU A 32 21.71 0.89 16.05
N ARG A 33 22.42 1.42 15.06
CA ARG A 33 21.93 1.62 13.69
C ARG A 33 21.66 0.29 13.00
N SER A 34 22.53 -0.70 13.16
CA SER A 34 22.36 -2.07 12.64
C SER A 34 21.20 -2.79 13.32
N ARG A 35 20.98 -2.61 14.64
CA ARG A 35 19.78 -3.09 15.34
C ARG A 35 18.49 -2.41 14.87
N LYS A 36 18.56 -1.12 14.54
CA LYS A 36 17.45 -0.37 13.92
C LYS A 36 17.25 -0.71 12.44
N SER A 37 18.23 -1.33 11.78
CA SER A 37 18.23 -1.60 10.34
C SER A 37 17.95 -3.05 9.96
N ALA A 38 17.50 -3.90 10.88
CA ALA A 38 16.92 -5.17 10.47
C ALA A 38 15.55 -4.87 9.87
N ASP A 39 15.32 -5.25 8.63
CA ASP A 39 13.97 -5.23 8.07
C ASP A 39 13.12 -6.35 8.71
N VAL A 40 11.81 -6.21 8.63
CA VAL A 40 10.81 -7.21 9.00
C VAL A 40 10.06 -7.60 7.74
N ASN A 41 9.80 -8.90 7.57
CA ASN A 41 8.97 -9.38 6.47
C ASN A 41 7.51 -9.08 6.81
N LEU A 42 6.83 -8.41 5.90
CA LEU A 42 5.41 -8.16 5.96
C LEU A 42 4.73 -9.08 4.95
N THR A 43 3.82 -9.92 5.41
CA THR A 43 2.98 -10.76 4.56
C THR A 43 1.52 -10.42 4.77
N LEU A 44 0.84 -10.02 3.69
CA LEU A 44 -0.59 -9.75 3.66
C LEU A 44 -1.31 -10.88 2.92
N SER A 45 -2.30 -11.47 3.58
CA SER A 45 -3.21 -12.46 3.00
C SER A 45 -4.61 -11.89 2.95
N ILE A 46 -5.23 -11.90 1.76
CA ILE A 46 -6.56 -11.32 1.51
C ILE A 46 -7.44 -12.39 0.87
N GLN A 47 -8.57 -12.70 1.49
CA GLN A 47 -9.62 -13.54 0.94
C GLN A 47 -10.54 -12.71 0.03
N GLN A 48 -10.73 -13.18 -1.19
CA GLN A 48 -11.63 -12.61 -2.18
C GLN A 48 -12.98 -13.32 -2.14
N ASN A 49 -14.06 -12.58 -2.41
CA ASN A 49 -15.38 -13.15 -2.62
C ASN A 49 -15.61 -13.45 -4.10
N LEU A 50 -15.13 -14.61 -4.56
CA LEU A 50 -15.27 -14.99 -5.97
C LEU A 50 -16.72 -15.33 -6.37
N VAL A 51 -17.59 -15.61 -5.41
CA VAL A 51 -19.03 -15.79 -5.67
C VAL A 51 -19.62 -14.46 -6.15
N LEU A 52 -19.39 -13.36 -5.42
CA LEU A 52 -19.82 -12.03 -5.85
C LEU A 52 -19.23 -11.65 -7.21
N ALA A 53 -17.95 -11.95 -7.45
CA ALA A 53 -17.32 -11.68 -8.74
C ALA A 53 -18.06 -12.38 -9.90
N GLY A 54 -18.46 -13.64 -9.70
CA GLY A 54 -19.22 -14.43 -10.67
C GLY A 54 -20.67 -13.96 -10.90
N GLU A 55 -21.25 -13.18 -9.98
CA GLU A 55 -22.60 -12.61 -10.13
C GLU A 55 -22.62 -11.32 -10.96
N THR A 56 -21.44 -10.72 -11.22
CA THR A 56 -21.34 -9.51 -12.05
C THR A 56 -21.46 -9.83 -13.55
N HIS A 57 -21.80 -8.80 -14.34
CA HIS A 57 -21.86 -8.92 -15.80
C HIS A 57 -20.54 -9.38 -16.44
N TYR A 58 -19.40 -9.05 -15.83
CA TYR A 58 -18.08 -9.43 -16.35
C TYR A 58 -17.59 -10.78 -15.84
N GLY A 59 -18.04 -11.23 -14.66
CA GLY A 59 -17.62 -12.52 -14.09
C GLY A 59 -16.13 -12.58 -13.70
N GLU A 60 -15.49 -11.42 -13.55
CA GLU A 60 -14.05 -11.30 -13.33
C GLU A 60 -13.77 -10.88 -11.88
N PRO A 61 -12.67 -11.35 -11.26
CA PRO A 61 -12.28 -10.89 -9.94
C PRO A 61 -12.07 -9.37 -9.90
N GLY A 62 -12.34 -8.79 -8.74
CA GLY A 62 -12.20 -7.37 -8.50
C GLY A 62 -10.79 -6.85 -8.78
N GLN A 63 -10.70 -5.55 -9.06
CA GLN A 63 -9.42 -4.84 -9.08
C GLN A 63 -9.03 -4.49 -7.65
N VAL A 64 -7.74 -4.65 -7.32
CA VAL A 64 -7.22 -4.42 -5.97
C VAL A 64 -5.90 -3.66 -6.06
N ALA A 65 -5.74 -2.65 -5.20
CA ALA A 65 -4.46 -2.00 -4.95
C ALA A 65 -4.16 -1.97 -3.46
N ILE A 66 -2.87 -2.05 -3.13
CA ILE A 66 -2.36 -2.06 -1.76
C ILE A 66 -1.15 -1.16 -1.71
N TRP A 67 -1.15 -0.25 -0.75
CA TRP A 67 0.00 0.62 -0.49
C TRP A 67 0.19 0.82 1.00
N LEU A 68 1.43 1.12 1.36
CA LEU A 68 1.82 1.55 2.69
C LEU A 68 2.02 3.06 2.67
N GLU A 69 1.69 3.74 3.76
CA GLU A 69 1.96 5.16 3.92
C GLU A 69 2.73 5.38 5.21
N ASP A 70 3.78 6.21 5.14
CA ASP A 70 4.48 6.66 6.33
C ASP A 70 3.67 7.80 6.98
N PRO A 71 3.13 7.63 8.20
CA PRO A 71 2.26 8.62 8.82
C PRO A 71 2.97 9.93 9.16
N ALA A 72 4.31 9.96 9.23
CA ALA A 72 5.07 11.17 9.49
C ALA A 72 5.26 12.03 8.23
N THR A 73 5.32 11.41 7.05
CA THR A 73 5.62 12.10 5.78
C THR A 73 4.45 12.13 4.79
N GLY A 74 3.47 11.24 4.96
CA GLY A 74 2.36 11.03 4.03
C GLY A 74 2.78 10.42 2.68
N VAL A 75 4.03 9.95 2.57
CA VAL A 75 4.56 9.35 1.34
C VAL A 75 4.01 7.93 1.21
N PRO A 76 3.32 7.61 0.10
CA PRO A 76 2.83 6.27 -0.15
C PRO A 76 3.92 5.42 -0.80
N GLN A 77 3.76 4.12 -0.66
CA GLN A 77 4.54 3.09 -1.34
C GLN A 77 3.59 1.99 -1.78
N THR A 78 3.28 1.91 -3.07
CA THR A 78 2.52 0.80 -3.66
C THR A 78 3.31 -0.49 -3.46
N VAL A 79 2.64 -1.52 -2.98
CA VAL A 79 3.23 -2.86 -2.78
C VAL A 79 2.54 -3.92 -3.65
N TYR A 80 1.31 -3.64 -4.10
CA TYR A 80 0.56 -4.52 -4.98
C TYR A 80 -0.48 -3.72 -5.75
N VAL A 81 -0.66 -4.05 -7.02
CA VAL A 81 -1.80 -3.62 -7.82
C VAL A 81 -2.13 -4.68 -8.89
N THR A 82 -3.41 -4.89 -9.14
CA THR A 82 -3.88 -5.79 -10.20
C THR A 82 -3.47 -5.32 -11.59
N ARG A 83 -3.09 -6.28 -12.45
CA ARG A 83 -2.46 -6.03 -13.76
C ARG A 83 -3.26 -5.11 -14.66
N ARG A 84 -4.58 -5.25 -14.75
CA ARG A 84 -5.39 -4.43 -15.66
C ARG A 84 -5.29 -2.95 -15.28
N ALA A 85 -5.45 -2.62 -13.99
CA ALA A 85 -5.24 -1.27 -13.48
C ALA A 85 -3.80 -0.78 -13.63
N ALA A 86 -2.82 -1.64 -13.31
CA ALA A 86 -1.41 -1.31 -13.38
C ALA A 86 -0.91 -1.02 -14.80
N ARG A 87 -1.50 -1.66 -15.81
CA ARG A 87 -1.10 -1.51 -17.22
C ARG A 87 -2.06 -0.64 -18.04
N GLY A 88 -3.20 -0.25 -17.48
CA GLY A 88 -4.28 0.35 -18.26
C GLY A 88 -4.75 -0.57 -19.39
N ASP A 89 -4.73 -1.89 -19.16
CA ASP A 89 -5.06 -2.92 -20.15
C ASP A 89 -6.55 -3.27 -20.04
N TRP A 90 -7.38 -2.32 -20.46
CA TRP A 90 -8.83 -2.42 -20.34
C TRP A 90 -9.45 -3.01 -21.60
N LYS A 91 -10.42 -3.90 -21.41
CA LYS A 91 -11.16 -4.48 -22.53
C LYS A 91 -12.13 -3.43 -23.09
N ASP A 92 -12.01 -3.14 -24.38
CA ASP A 92 -12.89 -2.24 -25.14
C ASP A 92 -12.96 -0.79 -24.61
N LYS A 93 -12.01 -0.39 -23.76
CA LYS A 93 -11.92 0.95 -23.16
C LYS A 93 -10.49 1.48 -23.24
N PHE A 94 -10.34 2.79 -23.43
CA PHE A 94 -9.03 3.44 -23.36
C PHE A 94 -8.57 3.59 -21.91
N GLU A 95 -9.47 3.97 -21.01
CA GLU A 95 -9.21 4.19 -19.59
C GLU A 95 -10.42 3.81 -18.74
N CYS A 96 -10.17 3.33 -17.52
CA CYS A 96 -11.17 3.12 -16.47
C CYS A 96 -10.74 3.87 -15.21
N PRO A 97 -10.94 5.21 -15.14
CA PRO A 97 -10.48 6.04 -14.01
C PRO A 97 -11.12 5.66 -12.66
N ASN A 98 -12.32 5.08 -12.70
CA ASN A 98 -13.04 4.63 -11.51
C ASN A 98 -12.66 3.21 -11.06
N ALA A 99 -11.79 2.50 -11.79
CA ALA A 99 -11.41 1.15 -11.41
C ALA A 99 -10.70 1.11 -10.04
N LEU A 100 -9.75 2.03 -9.80
CA LEU A 100 -9.04 2.20 -8.53
C LEU A 100 -8.67 3.69 -8.34
N PRO A 101 -9.68 4.58 -8.20
CA PRO A 101 -9.50 6.03 -8.27
C PRO A 101 -8.57 6.58 -7.19
N VAL A 102 -8.56 5.99 -5.99
CA VAL A 102 -7.67 6.42 -4.91
C VAL A 102 -6.23 6.00 -5.18
N TRP A 103 -6.02 4.77 -5.63
CA TRP A 103 -4.69 4.31 -6.02
C TRP A 103 -4.16 5.07 -7.23
N PHE A 104 -4.97 5.46 -8.20
CA PHE A 104 -4.47 6.30 -9.30
C PHE A 104 -3.92 7.65 -8.82
N LYS A 105 -4.50 8.23 -7.76
CA LYS A 105 -3.92 9.40 -7.08
C LYS A 105 -2.59 9.07 -6.41
N VAL A 106 -2.47 7.89 -5.78
CA VAL A 106 -1.22 7.39 -5.21
C VAL A 106 -0.15 7.22 -6.29
N PHE A 107 -0.45 6.51 -7.38
CA PHE A 107 0.42 6.30 -8.53
C PHE A 107 0.96 7.62 -9.10
N ARG A 108 0.08 8.60 -9.32
CA ARG A 108 0.46 9.94 -9.80
C ARG A 108 1.49 10.60 -8.88
N ARG A 109 1.29 10.49 -7.56
CA ARG A 109 2.19 11.06 -6.55
C ARG A 109 3.53 10.33 -6.50
N GLU A 110 3.54 9.00 -6.54
CA GLU A 110 4.77 8.19 -6.50
C GLU A 110 5.67 8.42 -7.71
N HIS A 111 5.08 8.62 -8.87
CA HIS A 111 5.82 8.73 -10.13
C HIS A 111 5.97 10.17 -10.64
N GLY A 112 5.40 11.16 -9.94
CA GLY A 112 5.41 12.56 -10.37
C GLY A 112 4.71 12.77 -11.72
N ARG A 113 3.59 12.08 -11.94
CA ARG A 113 2.85 12.06 -13.22
C ARG A 113 1.43 12.60 -13.06
N SER A 114 0.86 13.13 -14.14
CA SER A 114 -0.54 13.58 -14.18
C SER A 114 -1.51 12.55 -14.76
N GLY A 115 -1.02 11.58 -15.54
CA GLY A 115 -1.84 10.56 -16.21
C GLY A 115 -2.00 9.26 -15.44
N LEU A 116 -2.92 8.42 -15.91
CA LEU A 116 -3.11 7.03 -15.46
C LEU A 116 -2.02 6.11 -16.03
N PRO A 117 -1.83 4.91 -15.46
CA PRO A 117 -1.04 3.88 -16.11
C PRO A 117 -1.63 3.51 -17.48
N THR A 118 -0.76 3.29 -18.47
CA THR A 118 -1.15 2.88 -19.83
C THR A 118 -0.23 1.79 -20.33
N LEU A 119 -0.58 1.13 -21.45
CA LEU A 119 0.29 0.11 -22.05
C LEU A 119 1.69 0.64 -22.40
N LYS A 120 1.81 1.94 -22.73
CA LYS A 120 3.09 2.60 -23.04
C LYS A 120 3.85 3.02 -21.78
N THR A 121 3.12 3.32 -20.71
CA THR A 121 3.65 3.81 -19.44
C THR A 121 2.97 3.12 -18.26
N PRO A 122 3.19 1.80 -18.09
CA PRO A 122 2.54 1.05 -17.02
C PRO A 122 3.17 1.38 -15.66
N ALA A 123 2.53 0.92 -14.59
CA ALA A 123 3.15 0.82 -13.28
C ALA A 123 4.31 -0.21 -13.31
N PRO A 124 5.27 -0.10 -12.38
CA PRO A 124 6.40 -1.03 -12.32
C PRO A 124 5.94 -2.49 -12.21
N ASP A 125 6.61 -3.40 -12.92
CA ASP A 125 6.29 -4.83 -12.87
C ASP A 125 6.47 -5.41 -11.45
N ALA A 126 7.36 -4.84 -10.63
CA ALA A 126 7.62 -5.29 -9.26
C ALA A 126 6.40 -5.23 -8.32
N VAL A 127 5.40 -4.39 -8.63
CA VAL A 127 4.16 -4.27 -7.86
C VAL A 127 2.95 -4.77 -8.64
N THR A 128 3.14 -5.09 -9.93
CA THR A 128 2.07 -5.49 -10.85
C THR A 128 1.87 -6.99 -10.80
N HIS A 129 0.68 -7.41 -10.39
CA HIS A 129 0.35 -8.83 -10.23
C HIS A 129 -0.85 -9.22 -11.08
N ALA A 130 -0.91 -10.48 -11.51
CA ALA A 130 -2.11 -10.98 -12.18
C ALA A 130 -3.35 -10.80 -11.29
N THR A 131 -4.47 -10.44 -11.90
CA THR A 131 -5.78 -10.57 -11.25
C THR A 131 -6.02 -12.07 -11.07
N THR A 132 -5.87 -12.55 -9.85
CA THR A 132 -5.94 -13.99 -9.57
C THR A 132 -7.38 -14.44 -9.41
N HIS A 133 -7.71 -15.60 -10.00
CA HIS A 133 -8.96 -16.33 -9.76
C HIS A 133 -8.83 -17.30 -8.57
N GLU A 134 -7.74 -17.21 -7.81
CA GLU A 134 -7.62 -17.90 -6.53
C GLU A 134 -8.35 -17.13 -5.43
N ASP A 135 -8.89 -17.85 -4.46
CA ASP A 135 -9.62 -17.26 -3.33
C ASP A 135 -8.73 -16.34 -2.48
N THR A 136 -7.41 -16.50 -2.52
CA THR A 136 -6.48 -15.74 -1.66
C THR A 136 -5.44 -14.98 -2.48
N ILE A 137 -5.35 -13.66 -2.26
CA ILE A 137 -4.20 -12.83 -2.68
C ILE A 137 -3.16 -12.87 -1.56
N ARG A 138 -1.91 -13.20 -1.89
CA ARG A 138 -0.77 -13.13 -0.97
C ARG A 138 0.26 -12.12 -1.47
N VAL A 139 0.62 -11.17 -0.63
CA VAL A 139 1.60 -10.13 -0.92
C VAL A 139 2.67 -10.13 0.16
N THR A 140 3.93 -10.12 -0.24
CA THR A 140 5.06 -10.05 0.69
C THR A 140 5.98 -8.89 0.33
N THR A 141 6.40 -8.11 1.33
CA THR A 141 7.39 -7.05 1.19
C THR A 141 8.23 -6.93 2.47
N THR A 142 9.28 -6.12 2.45
CA THR A 142 10.11 -5.83 3.63
C THR A 142 9.97 -4.37 4.02
N ILE A 143 9.93 -4.12 5.33
CA ILE A 143 9.90 -2.75 5.87
C ILE A 143 10.86 -2.64 7.06
N PRO A 144 11.41 -1.43 7.34
CA PRO A 144 12.30 -1.25 8.48
C PRO A 144 11.61 -1.61 9.79
N ARG A 145 12.30 -2.36 10.67
CA ARG A 145 11.78 -2.71 12.00
C ARG A 145 11.39 -1.47 12.79
N ASN A 146 10.31 -1.60 13.56
CA ASN A 146 9.69 -0.54 14.36
C ASN A 146 9.16 0.66 13.56
N ALA A 147 9.20 0.62 12.22
CA ALA A 147 8.59 1.67 11.42
C ALA A 147 7.06 1.67 11.64
N LYS A 148 6.49 2.86 11.85
CA LYS A 148 5.04 3.05 11.86
C LYS A 148 4.54 3.17 10.42
N ARG A 149 3.45 2.49 10.10
CA ARG A 149 2.87 2.49 8.76
C ARG A 149 1.35 2.51 8.84
N VAL A 150 0.73 3.12 7.84
CA VAL A 150 -0.68 2.96 7.52
C VAL A 150 -0.77 2.02 6.32
N LEU A 151 -1.44 0.90 6.48
CA LEU A 151 -1.81 0.00 5.39
C LEU A 151 -3.14 0.48 4.80
N TRP A 152 -3.16 0.59 3.49
CA TRP A 152 -4.36 0.88 2.71
C TRP A 152 -4.58 -0.23 1.68
N ILE A 153 -5.83 -0.63 1.53
CA ILE A 153 -6.28 -1.58 0.52
C ILE A 153 -7.50 -0.96 -0.15
N GLU A 154 -7.45 -0.76 -1.47
CA GLU A 154 -8.59 -0.36 -2.28
C GLU A 154 -9.06 -1.56 -3.10
N ALA A 155 -10.37 -1.80 -3.10
CA ALA A 155 -10.99 -2.85 -3.89
C ALA A 155 -12.18 -2.30 -4.66
N ASN A 156 -12.31 -2.72 -5.91
CA ASN A 156 -13.46 -2.40 -6.75
C ASN A 156 -13.88 -3.62 -7.55
N LEU A 157 -15.18 -3.76 -7.77
CA LEU A 157 -15.77 -4.82 -8.57
C LEU A 157 -16.63 -4.19 -9.66
N SER A 158 -16.27 -4.42 -10.91
CA SER A 158 -16.98 -3.84 -12.05
C SER A 158 -18.38 -4.42 -12.19
N SER A 159 -19.34 -3.58 -12.56
CA SER A 159 -20.76 -3.89 -12.75
C SER A 159 -21.46 -4.42 -11.51
N ASP A 160 -21.02 -3.97 -10.34
CA ASP A 160 -21.63 -4.28 -9.03
C ASP A 160 -22.81 -3.33 -8.75
N PHE A 161 -23.81 -3.34 -9.62
CA PHE A 161 -24.97 -2.45 -9.55
C PHE A 161 -25.94 -2.84 -8.43
N ASN A 162 -26.59 -1.83 -7.84
CA ASN A 162 -27.70 -2.03 -6.92
C ASN A 162 -28.72 -0.88 -7.05
N GLU A 163 -29.70 -0.79 -6.14
CA GLU A 163 -30.72 0.26 -6.17
C GLU A 163 -30.14 1.69 -5.99
N ALA A 164 -29.12 1.84 -5.15
CA ALA A 164 -28.47 3.12 -4.90
C ALA A 164 -27.45 3.51 -5.99
N PHE A 165 -26.88 2.51 -6.67
CA PHE A 165 -25.92 2.65 -7.76
C PHE A 165 -26.42 1.88 -8.99
N PRO A 166 -27.50 2.37 -9.63
CA PRO A 166 -28.09 1.68 -10.77
C PRO A 166 -27.28 1.93 -12.03
N ARG A 167 -27.34 0.98 -12.97
CA ARG A 167 -26.72 1.13 -14.29
C ARG A 167 -27.33 2.30 -15.08
N LEU A 168 -28.64 2.49 -14.96
CA LEU A 168 -29.39 3.59 -15.57
C LEU A 168 -30.03 4.39 -14.44
N ARG A 169 -29.66 5.66 -14.32
CA ARG A 169 -30.21 6.57 -13.31
C ARG A 169 -31.62 7.03 -13.71
N ASP A 170 -32.37 7.56 -12.74
CA ASP A 170 -33.75 8.01 -12.94
C ASP A 170 -33.90 9.13 -13.99
N ASP A 171 -32.83 9.91 -14.20
CA ASP A 171 -32.77 10.96 -15.22
C ASP A 171 -32.43 10.42 -16.63
N GLY A 172 -32.27 9.10 -16.77
CA GLY A 172 -31.90 8.42 -18.00
C GLY A 172 -30.39 8.39 -18.27
N THR A 173 -29.56 8.86 -17.35
CA THR A 173 -28.09 8.85 -17.50
C THR A 173 -27.53 7.47 -17.18
N GLU A 174 -26.77 6.88 -18.11
CA GLU A 174 -26.07 5.60 -17.88
C GLU A 174 -24.78 5.79 -17.07
N ASP A 175 -24.39 4.75 -16.31
CA ASP A 175 -23.03 4.61 -15.81
C ASP A 175 -22.08 4.25 -16.97
N LEU A 176 -21.32 5.25 -17.42
CA LEU A 176 -20.37 5.12 -18.53
C LEU A 176 -19.18 4.20 -18.17
N HIS A 177 -18.82 4.12 -16.90
CA HIS A 177 -17.69 3.33 -16.44
C HIS A 177 -18.08 1.90 -16.07
N LEU A 178 -19.38 1.65 -15.91
CA LEU A 178 -19.98 0.34 -15.60
C LEU A 178 -19.37 -0.26 -14.33
N ASP A 179 -19.13 0.58 -13.34
CA ASP A 179 -18.60 0.16 -12.05
C ASP A 179 -19.74 -0.35 -11.17
N GLY A 180 -20.88 0.36 -11.14
CA GLY A 180 -21.92 0.15 -10.14
C GLY A 180 -21.51 0.78 -8.82
N GLN A 181 -21.40 -0.01 -7.75
CA GLN A 181 -20.96 0.51 -6.46
C GLN A 181 -19.52 1.06 -6.53
N PRO A 182 -19.20 2.16 -5.82
CA PRO A 182 -17.87 2.73 -5.80
C PRO A 182 -16.85 1.85 -5.08
N ALA A 183 -15.57 2.02 -5.43
CA ALA A 183 -14.45 1.35 -4.79
C ALA A 183 -14.45 1.57 -3.26
N VAL A 184 -14.21 0.51 -2.50
CA VAL A 184 -14.13 0.53 -1.03
C VAL A 184 -12.69 0.53 -0.57
N LEU A 185 -12.44 1.13 0.60
CA LEU A 185 -11.13 1.22 1.22
C LEU A 185 -11.11 0.52 2.57
N TYR A 186 -10.11 -0.32 2.78
CA TYR A 186 -9.75 -0.89 4.07
C TYR A 186 -8.46 -0.27 4.57
N ARG A 187 -8.34 -0.15 5.89
CA ARG A 187 -7.23 0.54 6.54
C ARG A 187 -6.77 -0.17 7.80
N ALA A 188 -5.46 -0.13 8.06
CA ALA A 188 -4.91 -0.45 9.37
C ALA A 188 -3.72 0.47 9.69
N GLU A 189 -3.52 0.77 10.97
CA GLU A 189 -2.28 1.39 11.47
C GLU A 189 -1.50 0.36 12.27
N PHE A 190 -0.19 0.32 12.08
CA PHE A 190 0.65 -0.64 12.79
C PHE A 190 2.10 -0.16 12.94
N ALA A 191 2.83 -0.82 13.83
CA ALA A 191 4.28 -0.72 13.93
C ALA A 191 4.90 -2.04 13.47
N ALA A 192 5.99 -1.98 12.72
CA ALA A 192 6.70 -3.12 12.15
C ALA A 192 7.47 -3.92 13.22
N VAL A 193 6.74 -4.59 14.11
CA VAL A 193 7.28 -5.44 15.17
C VAL A 193 7.01 -6.89 14.79
N SER A 194 8.03 -7.75 14.83
CA SER A 194 7.89 -9.19 14.57
C SER A 194 6.81 -9.81 15.48
N ASP A 195 6.18 -10.87 14.99
CA ASP A 195 5.06 -11.59 15.61
C ASP A 195 3.78 -10.76 15.77
N THR A 196 3.70 -9.61 15.11
CA THR A 196 2.48 -8.78 15.09
C THR A 196 1.53 -9.27 14.01
N VAL A 197 0.25 -9.40 14.39
CA VAL A 197 -0.86 -9.65 13.48
C VAL A 197 -1.76 -8.42 13.45
N VAL A 198 -2.15 -7.99 12.25
CA VAL A 198 -3.04 -6.83 12.06
C VAL A 198 -4.16 -7.21 11.10
N GLU A 199 -5.38 -6.81 11.43
CA GLU A 199 -6.57 -7.03 10.60
C GLU A 199 -7.10 -5.68 10.10
N PRO A 200 -6.91 -5.36 8.81
CA PRO A 200 -7.50 -4.17 8.20
C PRO A 200 -9.02 -4.16 8.27
N THR A 201 -9.58 -3.00 8.59
CA THR A 201 -11.03 -2.80 8.69
C THR A 201 -11.53 -1.91 7.58
N LEU A 202 -12.78 -2.11 7.17
CA LEU A 202 -13.47 -1.24 6.21
C LEU A 202 -13.48 0.20 6.77
N TRP A 203 -12.89 1.12 6.03
CA TRP A 203 -12.65 2.50 6.46
C TRP A 203 -13.59 3.50 5.79
N GLY A 204 -13.89 3.29 4.51
CA GLY A 204 -14.72 4.18 3.72
C GLY A 204 -14.78 3.75 2.26
N ARG A 205 -15.12 4.69 1.38
CA ARG A 205 -15.22 4.48 -0.06
C ARG A 205 -14.69 5.68 -0.85
N ALA A 206 -14.41 5.44 -2.12
CA ALA A 206 -14.23 6.52 -3.09
C ALA A 206 -15.55 7.27 -3.31
N VAL A 207 -15.46 8.56 -3.61
CA VAL A 207 -16.60 9.34 -4.09
C VAL A 207 -16.91 8.88 -5.52
N HIS A 208 -18.15 8.44 -5.73
CA HIS A 208 -18.64 7.92 -7.00
C HIS A 208 -18.58 9.00 -8.10
N ASP A 209 -18.35 8.58 -9.35
CA ASP A 209 -18.26 9.47 -10.53
C ASP A 209 -17.21 10.60 -10.42
N THR A 210 -16.13 10.39 -9.65
CA THR A 210 -15.00 11.32 -9.59
C THR A 210 -13.70 10.67 -10.05
N ASP A 211 -12.92 11.38 -10.87
CA ASP A 211 -11.61 10.94 -11.37
C ASP A 211 -10.43 11.32 -10.45
N ARG A 212 -10.74 11.96 -9.31
CA ARG A 212 -9.76 12.58 -8.41
C ARG A 212 -9.33 11.72 -7.23
N GLY A 213 -10.00 10.58 -7.01
CA GLY A 213 -9.73 9.72 -5.85
C GLY A 213 -10.07 10.42 -4.53
N GLU A 214 -11.17 11.17 -4.52
CA GLU A 214 -11.76 11.70 -3.29
C GLU A 214 -12.40 10.57 -2.50
N THR A 215 -12.40 10.68 -1.17
CA THR A 215 -12.91 9.63 -0.29
C THR A 215 -13.94 10.17 0.69
N THR A 216 -14.84 9.29 1.11
CA THR A 216 -15.86 9.57 2.11
C THR A 216 -16.02 8.38 3.06
N HIS A 217 -16.43 8.68 4.30
CA HIS A 217 -16.84 7.67 5.29
C HIS A 217 -18.33 7.33 5.19
N ASP A 218 -19.10 8.08 4.41
CA ASP A 218 -20.50 7.75 4.17
C ASP A 218 -20.60 6.46 3.38
N MET A 219 -21.15 5.41 4.00
CA MET A 219 -21.33 4.09 3.38
C MET A 219 -22.77 3.87 2.89
N THR A 220 -23.61 4.91 2.85
CA THR A 220 -24.99 4.81 2.38
C THR A 220 -25.05 4.22 0.98
N GLY A 221 -25.92 3.23 0.79
CA GLY A 221 -26.12 2.54 -0.48
C GLY A 221 -25.10 1.43 -0.80
N ILE A 222 -24.00 1.30 -0.04
CA ILE A 222 -23.04 0.20 -0.23
C ILE A 222 -23.65 -1.10 0.29
N SER A 223 -23.65 -2.13 -0.57
CA SER A 223 -24.06 -3.49 -0.27
C SER A 223 -22.91 -4.47 -0.52
N THR A 224 -22.85 -5.05 -1.71
CA THR A 224 -21.92 -6.12 -2.11
C THR A 224 -20.48 -5.63 -2.22
N ALA A 225 -20.26 -4.35 -2.52
CA ALA A 225 -18.90 -3.79 -2.59
C ALA A 225 -18.14 -3.90 -1.26
N GLY A 226 -18.83 -3.76 -0.11
CA GLY A 226 -18.22 -3.95 1.21
C GLY A 226 -17.78 -5.39 1.50
N GLY A 227 -18.28 -6.36 0.71
CA GLY A 227 -18.01 -7.78 0.83
C GLY A 227 -17.12 -8.36 -0.27
N ILE A 228 -16.52 -7.52 -1.13
CA ILE A 228 -15.58 -7.97 -2.18
C ILE A 228 -14.39 -8.71 -1.55
N LEU A 229 -13.89 -8.20 -0.41
CA LEU A 229 -12.86 -8.83 0.39
C LEU A 229 -13.45 -9.29 1.72
N THR A 230 -13.30 -10.57 2.04
CA THR A 230 -14.00 -11.23 3.17
C THR A 230 -13.11 -11.51 4.37
N GLY A 231 -11.79 -11.41 4.21
CA GLY A 231 -10.83 -11.58 5.30
C GLY A 231 -9.47 -11.02 4.92
N MET A 232 -8.86 -10.24 5.80
CA MET A 232 -7.54 -9.64 5.56
C MET A 232 -6.69 -9.81 6.81
N LYS A 233 -5.50 -10.37 6.61
CA LYS A 233 -4.55 -10.59 7.70
C LYS A 233 -3.15 -10.18 7.26
N LEU A 234 -2.59 -9.24 7.98
CA LEU A 234 -1.20 -8.84 7.92
C LEU A 234 -0.42 -9.58 9.00
N THR A 235 0.70 -10.20 8.63
CA THR A 235 1.66 -10.78 9.58
C THR A 235 3.03 -10.13 9.39
N LEU A 236 3.72 -9.91 10.50
CA LEU A 236 5.07 -9.33 10.55
C LEU A 236 6.01 -10.37 11.16
N GLU A 237 7.03 -10.79 10.41
CA GLU A 237 7.98 -11.85 10.78
C GLU A 237 9.43 -11.32 10.71
#